data_AF-A0A6L8ENE4-F1
#
_entry.id   AF-A0A6L8ENE4-F1
#
_cell.length_a   1.000
_cell.length_b   1.000
_cell.length_c   1.000
_cell.angle_alpha   90.00
_cell.angle_beta   90.00
_cell.angle_gamma   90.00
#
_symmetry.space_group_name_H-M   'P 1'
#
loop_
_entity.id
_entity.type
_entity.pdbx_description
1 polymer ?
#
loop_
_entity_poly.entity_id
_entity_poly.type
_entity_poly.pdbx_seq_one_letter_code
_entity_poly.pdbx_strand_id
1 'polypeptide(L)'
;MWVASLILFVALNEPRQFSALDLWERECNAGDAGACERLEKAQAGAGKLARLDTLAQRYGARADRGELEEDGMPRLNLAYRQVMRDYIDAEHAVGNKELDYDEETVNYCSDHFHNYWRNRKLWWPTDENGAPSWTDIYYYIVDHYYGICLRRYFNRF
;
A
#
# COMPACT_ATOMS: atom_id res chain seq x y z
N MET A 1 -27.76 60.81 -22.90
CA MET A 1 -28.37 59.73 -22.11
C MET A 1 -27.46 58.52 -22.22
N TRP A 2 -26.71 58.21 -21.16
CA TRP A 2 -25.87 57.01 -21.09
C TRP A 2 -26.46 56.10 -20.01
N VAL A 3 -26.93 54.92 -20.41
CA VAL A 3 -27.46 53.91 -19.49
C VAL A 3 -26.27 53.12 -18.96
N ALA A 4 -25.94 53.29 -17.68
CA ALA A 4 -24.94 52.48 -17.01
C ALA A 4 -25.54 51.10 -16.71
N SER A 5 -25.17 50.08 -17.49
CA SER A 5 -25.44 48.68 -17.14
C SER A 5 -24.60 48.29 -15.94
N LEU A 6 -25.24 48.14 -14.77
CA LEU A 6 -24.66 47.42 -13.64
C LEU A 6 -24.66 45.93 -13.97
N ILE A 7 -23.50 45.39 -14.35
CA ILE A 7 -23.28 43.94 -14.34
C ILE A 7 -22.99 43.56 -12.89
N LEU A 8 -23.95 42.89 -12.26
CA LEU A 8 -23.80 42.30 -10.94
C LEU A 8 -22.87 41.09 -11.06
N PHE A 9 -21.62 41.23 -10.63
CA PHE A 9 -20.73 40.09 -10.42
C PHE A 9 -21.22 39.32 -9.20
N VAL A 10 -22.05 38.30 -9.42
CA VAL A 10 -22.25 37.24 -8.43
C VAL A 10 -20.94 36.48 -8.39
N ALA A 11 -20.12 36.74 -7.36
CA ALA A 11 -19.00 35.87 -7.03
C ALA A 11 -19.57 34.48 -6.76
N LEU A 12 -19.40 33.58 -7.73
CA LEU A 12 -19.58 32.15 -7.55
C LEU A 12 -18.53 31.71 -6.54
N ASN A 13 -18.88 31.72 -5.25
CA ASN A 13 -18.20 30.87 -4.29
C ASN A 13 -18.43 29.45 -4.78
N GLU A 14 -17.41 28.86 -5.40
CA GLU A 14 -17.41 27.42 -5.67
C GLU A 14 -17.79 26.69 -4.38
N PRO A 15 -18.73 25.74 -4.41
CA PRO A 15 -19.07 24.99 -3.21
C PRO A 15 -17.78 24.31 -2.73
N ARG A 16 -17.30 24.69 -1.53
CA ARG A 16 -16.19 24.00 -0.86
C ARG A 16 -16.53 22.51 -0.86
N GLN A 17 -15.79 21.73 -1.64
CA GLN A 17 -15.90 20.29 -1.59
C GLN A 17 -15.33 19.85 -0.24
N PHE A 18 -16.20 19.62 0.72
CA PHE A 18 -15.83 18.98 1.99
C PHE A 18 -15.56 17.51 1.71
N SER A 19 -14.38 17.04 2.07
CA SER A 19 -14.06 15.62 1.99
C SER A 19 -14.82 14.85 3.08
N ALA A 20 -14.96 13.53 2.91
CA ALA A 20 -15.52 12.67 3.96
C ALA A 20 -14.72 12.76 5.26
N LEU A 21 -13.40 13.01 5.18
CA LEU A 21 -12.54 13.24 6.34
C LEU A 21 -12.92 14.53 7.07
N ASP A 22 -13.11 15.65 6.34
CA ASP A 22 -13.51 16.92 6.94
C ASP A 22 -14.88 16.82 7.62
N LEU A 23 -15.79 16.05 7.01
CA LEU A 23 -17.11 15.76 7.59
C LEU A 23 -16.97 14.95 8.88
N TRP A 24 -16.24 13.84 8.86
CA TRP A 24 -16.06 12.99 10.04
C TRP A 24 -15.28 13.69 11.15
N GLU A 25 -14.31 14.55 10.83
CA GLU A 25 -13.61 15.38 11.80
C GLU A 25 -14.58 16.36 12.48
N ARG A 26 -15.44 17.04 11.71
CA ARG A 26 -16.44 17.95 12.26
C ARG A 26 -17.46 17.22 13.14
N GLU A 27 -17.96 16.07 12.69
CA GLU A 27 -18.93 15.25 13.43
C GLU A 27 -18.31 14.67 14.72
N CYS A 28 -17.06 14.20 14.65
CA CYS A 28 -16.33 13.73 15.82
C CYS A 28 -16.14 14.85 16.85
N ASN A 29 -15.73 16.04 16.40
CA ASN A 29 -15.61 17.23 17.26
C ASN A 29 -16.94 17.68 17.86
N ALA A 30 -18.07 17.34 17.21
CA ALA A 30 -19.41 17.57 17.73
C ALA A 30 -19.91 16.47 18.70
N GLY A 31 -19.09 15.44 18.96
CA GLY A 31 -19.37 14.37 19.91
C GLY A 31 -19.96 13.09 19.30
N ASP A 32 -19.98 12.94 17.98
CA ASP A 32 -20.39 11.69 17.33
C ASP A 32 -19.26 10.64 17.41
N ALA A 33 -19.42 9.67 18.31
CA ALA A 33 -18.47 8.58 18.51
C ALA A 33 -18.26 7.71 17.24
N GLY A 34 -19.30 7.51 16.44
CA GLY A 34 -19.21 6.75 15.19
C GLY A 34 -18.41 7.49 14.11
N ALA A 35 -18.49 8.83 14.09
CA ALA A 35 -17.64 9.64 13.23
C ALA A 35 -16.17 9.61 13.68
N CYS A 36 -15.90 9.64 14.99
CA CYS A 36 -14.55 9.48 15.52
C CYS A 36 -13.93 8.15 15.13
N GLU A 37 -14.67 7.04 15.23
CA GLU A 37 -14.18 5.71 14.84
C GLU A 37 -13.84 5.63 13.34
N ARG A 38 -14.70 6.21 12.47
CA ARG A 38 -14.44 6.26 11.03
C ARG A 38 -13.20 7.10 10.70
N LEU A 39 -13.06 8.25 11.36
CA LEU A 39 -11.91 9.14 11.20
C LEU A 39 -10.61 8.44 11.63
N GLU A 40 -10.61 7.79 12.78
CA GLU A 40 -9.46 7.03 13.31
C GLU A 40 -9.06 5.91 12.35
N LYS A 41 -10.04 5.12 11.86
CA LYS A 41 -9.78 4.06 10.87
C LYS A 41 -9.19 4.61 9.58
N ALA A 42 -9.71 5.73 9.08
CA ALA A 42 -9.21 6.36 7.86
C ALA A 42 -7.79 6.91 8.04
N GLN A 43 -7.51 7.56 9.17
CA GLN A 43 -6.17 8.05 9.52
C GLN A 43 -5.17 6.89 9.71
N ALA A 44 -5.58 5.81 10.38
CA ALA A 44 -4.77 4.61 10.54
C ALA A 44 -4.44 3.98 9.17
N GLY A 45 -5.42 3.91 8.27
CA GLY A 45 -5.24 3.46 6.89
C GLY A 45 -4.26 4.34 6.09
N ALA A 46 -4.41 5.67 6.18
CA ALA A 46 -3.50 6.61 5.53
C ALA A 46 -2.06 6.50 6.07
N GLY A 47 -1.92 6.37 7.40
CA GLY A 47 -0.63 6.12 8.03
C GLY A 47 0.02 4.81 7.57
N LYS A 48 -0.78 3.75 7.38
CA LYS A 48 -0.30 2.46 6.85
C LYS A 48 0.21 2.60 5.41
N LEU A 49 -0.52 3.30 4.54
CA LEU A 49 -0.11 3.51 3.14
C LEU A 49 1.19 4.34 3.05
N ALA A 50 1.32 5.42 3.82
CA ALA A 50 2.52 6.24 3.84
C ALA A 50 3.77 5.45 4.32
N ARG A 51 3.59 4.60 5.33
CA ARG A 51 4.66 3.69 5.77
C ARG A 51 5.02 2.66 4.70
N LEU A 52 4.02 2.06 4.07
CA LEU A 52 4.23 1.08 3.00
C LEU A 52 5.03 1.70 1.85
N ASP A 53 4.71 2.92 1.44
CA ASP A 53 5.47 3.65 0.41
C ASP A 53 6.91 3.93 0.85
N THR A 54 7.10 4.38 2.08
CA THR A 54 8.45 4.57 2.63
C THR A 54 9.28 3.28 2.61
N LEU A 55 8.68 2.14 2.97
CA LEU A 55 9.36 0.84 2.96
C LEU A 55 9.68 0.39 1.53
N ALA A 56 8.72 0.50 0.62
CA ALA A 56 8.88 0.13 -0.78
C ALA A 56 10.01 0.92 -1.44
N GLN A 57 10.05 2.25 -1.24
CA GLN A 57 11.10 3.11 -1.78
C GLN A 57 12.48 2.76 -1.21
N ARG A 58 12.56 2.52 0.11
CA ARG A 58 13.81 2.10 0.75
C ARG A 58 14.29 0.75 0.24
N TYR A 59 13.39 -0.22 0.08
CA TYR A 59 13.71 -1.51 -0.49
C TYR A 59 14.21 -1.38 -1.92
N GLY A 60 13.51 -0.61 -2.76
CA GLY A 60 13.92 -0.33 -4.13
C GLY A 60 15.32 0.28 -4.22
N ALA A 61 15.65 1.23 -3.35
CA ALA A 61 16.96 1.88 -3.32
C ALA A 61 18.11 0.99 -2.85
N ARG A 62 17.83 -0.07 -2.08
CA ARG A 62 18.86 -0.96 -1.47
C ARG A 62 18.89 -2.37 -2.05
N ALA A 63 18.00 -2.70 -2.98
CA ALA A 63 17.87 -4.04 -3.52
C ALA A 63 19.20 -4.50 -4.15
N ASP A 64 19.76 -5.60 -3.64
CA ASP A 64 20.96 -6.19 -4.21
C ASP A 64 20.59 -6.97 -5.47
N ARG A 65 20.84 -6.35 -6.63
CA ARG A 65 20.54 -6.94 -7.94
C ARG A 65 21.37 -8.22 -8.20
N GLY A 66 22.56 -8.35 -7.62
CA GLY A 66 23.38 -9.55 -7.76
C GLY A 66 22.80 -10.76 -7.02
N GLU A 67 22.10 -10.51 -5.93
CA GLU A 67 21.38 -11.55 -5.19
C GLU A 67 20.00 -11.83 -5.80
N LEU A 68 19.29 -10.78 -6.19
CA LEU A 68 17.86 -10.79 -6.50
C LEU A 68 17.56 -10.96 -7.99
N GLU A 69 18.54 -10.93 -8.88
CA GLU A 69 18.36 -11.14 -10.32
C GLU A 69 19.18 -12.33 -10.82
N GLU A 70 18.60 -13.05 -11.78
CA GLU A 70 19.23 -14.15 -12.50
C GLU A 70 18.87 -13.99 -13.98
N ASP A 71 19.87 -13.80 -14.84
CA ASP A 71 19.72 -13.52 -16.27
C ASP A 71 18.76 -12.34 -16.57
N GLY A 72 18.83 -11.29 -15.74
CA GLY A 72 17.96 -10.10 -15.84
C GLY A 72 16.52 -10.34 -15.39
N MET A 73 16.20 -11.52 -14.86
CA MET A 73 14.88 -11.84 -14.31
C MET A 73 14.91 -11.81 -12.78
N PRO A 74 13.82 -11.38 -12.11
CA PRO A 74 13.80 -11.31 -10.66
C PRO A 74 13.64 -12.69 -10.01
N ARG A 75 14.40 -12.93 -8.95
CA ARG A 75 14.27 -14.07 -8.03
C ARG A 75 13.18 -13.77 -7.00
N LEU A 76 11.93 -13.73 -7.46
CA LEU A 76 10.79 -13.24 -6.68
C LEU A 76 10.53 -14.00 -5.38
N ASN A 77 10.93 -15.27 -5.24
CA ASN A 77 10.78 -16.03 -4.00
C ASN A 77 11.74 -15.53 -2.91
N LEU A 78 12.97 -15.15 -3.28
CA LEU A 78 13.90 -14.51 -2.34
C LEU A 78 13.43 -13.13 -1.94
N ALA A 79 13.05 -12.31 -2.94
CA ALA A 79 12.49 -10.98 -2.70
C ALA A 79 11.28 -11.06 -1.76
N TYR A 80 10.37 -12.02 -1.95
CA TYR A 80 9.21 -12.23 -1.10
C TYR A 80 9.60 -12.39 0.38
N ARG A 81 10.57 -13.27 0.67
CA ARG A 81 11.02 -13.50 2.05
C ARG A 81 11.67 -12.26 2.67
N GLN A 82 12.50 -11.55 1.91
CA GLN A 82 13.15 -10.32 2.39
C GLN A 82 12.10 -9.22 2.67
N VAL A 83 11.18 -8.99 1.73
CA VAL A 83 10.11 -8.00 1.85
C VAL A 83 9.17 -8.32 3.02
N MET A 84 8.76 -9.59 3.18
CA MET A 84 7.86 -9.94 4.28
C MET A 84 8.51 -9.77 5.65
N ARG A 85 9.81 -10.04 5.77
CA ARG A 85 10.54 -9.78 7.01
C ARG A 85 10.62 -8.28 7.30
N ASP A 86 11.05 -7.49 6.32
CA ASP A 86 11.12 -6.02 6.43
C ASP A 86 9.76 -5.40 6.79
N TYR A 87 8.70 -5.84 6.13
CA TYR A 87 7.34 -5.35 6.35
C TYR A 87 6.81 -5.69 7.75
N ILE A 88 6.96 -6.95 8.18
CA ILE A 88 6.46 -7.39 9.48
C ILE A 88 7.26 -6.71 10.61
N ASP A 89 8.58 -6.62 10.49
CA ASP A 89 9.43 -5.91 11.45
C ASP A 89 9.03 -4.43 11.59
N ALA A 90 8.72 -3.77 10.47
CA ALA A 90 8.25 -2.39 10.46
C ALA A 90 6.86 -2.23 11.10
N GLU A 91 5.93 -3.15 10.84
CA GLU A 91 4.61 -3.14 11.48
C GLU A 91 4.71 -3.42 12.99
N HIS A 92 5.61 -4.31 13.41
CA HIS A 92 5.92 -4.55 14.82
C HIS A 92 6.46 -3.33 15.53
N ALA A 93 7.28 -2.52 14.85
CA ALA A 93 7.87 -1.29 15.40
C ALA A 93 6.82 -0.21 15.69
N VAL A 94 5.69 -0.23 14.99
CA VAL A 94 4.55 0.69 15.21
C VAL A 94 3.44 0.09 16.06
N GLY A 95 3.69 -1.06 16.70
CA GLY A 95 2.79 -1.69 17.66
C GLY A 95 1.77 -2.67 17.06
N ASN A 96 1.81 -2.93 15.75
CA ASN A 96 0.97 -3.96 15.14
C ASN A 96 1.57 -5.35 15.40
N LYS A 97 1.13 -5.99 16.49
CA LYS A 97 1.61 -7.32 16.93
C LYS A 97 0.75 -8.48 16.42
N GLU A 98 -0.35 -8.20 15.71
CA GLU A 98 -1.24 -9.22 15.17
C GLU A 98 -0.65 -9.91 13.93
N LEU A 99 0.25 -9.22 13.23
CA LEU A 99 1.07 -9.82 12.18
C LEU A 99 2.26 -10.50 12.84
N ASP A 100 2.54 -11.75 12.51
CA ASP A 100 3.78 -12.41 12.92
C ASP A 100 4.42 -13.10 11.71
N TYR A 101 5.75 -13.24 11.75
CA TYR A 101 6.48 -13.91 10.70
C TYR A 101 6.31 -15.43 10.86
N ASP A 102 5.35 -15.99 10.13
CA ASP A 102 5.20 -17.45 9.99
C ASP A 102 6.02 -17.96 8.82
N GLU A 103 7.09 -18.69 9.12
CA GLU A 103 8.03 -19.17 8.10
C GLU A 103 7.36 -20.13 7.10
N GLU A 104 6.44 -20.99 7.55
CA GLU A 104 5.73 -21.92 6.67
C GLU A 104 4.86 -21.16 5.65
N THR A 105 4.01 -20.25 6.13
CA THR A 105 3.14 -19.43 5.28
C THR A 105 3.96 -18.57 4.32
N VAL A 106 5.01 -17.91 4.81
CA VAL A 106 5.86 -17.06 3.96
C VAL A 106 6.58 -17.90 2.90
N ASN A 107 7.11 -19.08 3.24
CA ASN A 107 7.76 -19.95 2.26
C ASN A 107 6.77 -20.41 1.19
N TYR A 108 5.61 -20.94 1.59
CA TYR A 108 4.57 -21.35 0.65
C TYR A 108 4.16 -20.21 -0.29
N CYS A 109 3.95 -19.02 0.27
CA CYS A 109 3.55 -17.86 -0.49
C CYS A 109 4.63 -17.31 -1.42
N SER A 110 5.90 -17.37 -1.00
CA SER A 110 7.03 -16.99 -1.83
C SER A 110 7.11 -17.84 -3.09
N ASP A 111 6.91 -19.15 -2.95
CA ASP A 111 6.91 -20.07 -4.08
C ASP A 111 5.66 -19.89 -4.95
N HIS A 112 4.49 -19.69 -4.34
CA HIS A 112 3.27 -19.40 -5.09
C HIS A 112 3.42 -18.14 -5.94
N PHE A 113 3.87 -17.04 -5.35
CA PHE A 113 4.08 -15.75 -6.03
C PHE A 113 5.11 -15.86 -7.16
N HIS A 114 6.25 -16.49 -6.89
CA HIS A 114 7.29 -16.69 -7.89
C HIS A 114 6.82 -17.56 -9.05
N ASN A 115 6.12 -18.66 -8.76
CA ASN A 115 5.58 -19.53 -9.81
C ASN A 115 4.54 -18.80 -10.66
N TYR A 116 3.67 -18.02 -10.03
CA TYR A 116 2.62 -17.28 -10.72
C TYR A 116 3.20 -16.26 -11.70
N TRP A 117 4.15 -15.43 -11.27
CA TRP A 117 4.68 -14.35 -12.09
C TRP A 117 5.82 -14.76 -13.02
N ARG A 118 6.82 -15.49 -12.49
CA ARG A 118 8.02 -15.87 -13.25
C ARG A 118 7.81 -17.13 -14.08
N ASN A 119 7.42 -18.24 -13.45
CA ASN A 119 7.42 -19.54 -14.13
C ASN A 119 6.29 -19.70 -15.13
N ARG A 120 5.13 -19.07 -14.88
CA ARG A 120 4.03 -18.99 -15.85
C ARG A 120 4.19 -17.87 -16.88
N LYS A 121 5.32 -17.14 -16.85
CA LYS A 121 5.67 -16.03 -17.75
C LYS A 121 4.53 -15.02 -17.92
N LEU A 122 3.80 -14.74 -16.83
CA LEU A 122 2.65 -13.84 -16.91
C LEU A 122 3.14 -12.41 -17.11
N TRP A 123 3.86 -11.88 -16.12
CA TRP A 123 4.42 -10.52 -16.08
C TRP A 123 5.06 -10.28 -14.70
N TRP A 124 5.94 -9.30 -14.56
CA TRP A 124 6.31 -8.73 -13.26
C TRP A 124 6.55 -7.23 -13.42
N PRO A 125 6.46 -6.44 -12.34
CA PRO A 125 6.71 -5.00 -12.41
C PRO A 125 8.13 -4.71 -12.90
N THR A 126 8.23 -3.83 -13.88
CA THR A 126 9.51 -3.40 -14.47
C THR A 126 9.60 -1.89 -14.45
N ASP A 127 10.82 -1.37 -14.33
CA ASP A 127 11.12 0.04 -14.44
C ASP A 127 11.10 0.51 -15.91
N GLU A 128 11.40 1.79 -16.13
CA GLU A 128 11.46 2.38 -17.47
C GLU A 128 12.50 1.74 -18.40
N ASN A 129 13.47 1.00 -17.86
CA ASN A 129 14.51 0.29 -18.60
C ASN A 129 14.18 -1.20 -18.82
N GLY A 130 13.01 -1.66 -18.36
CA GLY A 130 12.61 -3.07 -18.41
C GLY A 130 13.28 -3.95 -17.36
N ALA A 131 14.03 -3.37 -16.42
CA ALA A 131 14.59 -4.09 -15.28
C ALA A 131 13.53 -4.27 -14.18
N PRO A 132 13.67 -5.22 -13.24
CA PRO A 132 12.73 -5.36 -12.13
C PRO A 132 12.53 -4.05 -11.35
N SER A 133 11.29 -3.58 -11.25
CA SER A 133 10.95 -2.42 -10.41
C SER A 133 10.85 -2.89 -8.96
N TRP A 134 11.94 -2.78 -8.20
CA TRP A 134 11.99 -3.30 -6.83
C TRP A 134 11.06 -2.58 -5.86
N THR A 135 10.80 -1.29 -6.07
CA THR A 135 9.76 -0.55 -5.34
C THR A 135 8.38 -1.14 -5.62
N ASP A 136 8.02 -1.37 -6.89
CA ASP A 136 6.70 -1.91 -7.21
C ASP A 136 6.56 -3.37 -6.75
N ILE A 137 7.59 -4.19 -6.97
CA ILE A 137 7.63 -5.58 -6.51
C ILE A 137 7.35 -5.67 -5.00
N TYR A 138 7.85 -4.73 -4.19
CA TYR A 138 7.53 -4.65 -2.76
C TYR A 138 6.01 -4.56 -2.52
N TYR A 139 5.32 -3.64 -3.20
CA TYR A 139 3.87 -3.49 -3.08
C TYR A 139 3.12 -4.76 -3.48
N TYR A 140 3.48 -5.37 -4.61
CA TYR A 140 2.83 -6.59 -5.09
C TYR A 140 3.03 -7.78 -4.14
N ILE A 141 4.18 -7.87 -3.47
CA ILE A 141 4.43 -8.89 -2.46
C ILE A 141 3.52 -8.70 -1.24
N VAL A 142 3.44 -7.47 -0.72
CA VAL A 142 2.59 -7.15 0.44
C VAL A 142 1.10 -7.33 0.11
N ASP A 143 0.66 -6.89 -1.07
CA ASP A 143 -0.71 -7.11 -1.55
C ASP A 143 -1.03 -8.61 -1.68
N HIS A 144 -0.13 -9.39 -2.28
CA HIS A 144 -0.28 -10.84 -2.36
C HIS A 144 -0.38 -11.50 -0.97
N TYR A 145 0.41 -11.02 0.01
CA TYR A 145 0.37 -11.53 1.37
C TYR A 145 -1.02 -11.35 2.02
N TYR A 146 -1.59 -10.16 1.94
CA TYR A 146 -2.94 -9.90 2.46
C TYR A 146 -4.04 -10.59 1.65
N GLY A 147 -3.94 -10.53 0.32
CA GLY A 147 -4.99 -11.01 -0.59
C GLY A 147 -5.08 -12.52 -0.70
N ILE A 148 -3.96 -13.24 -0.51
CA ILE A 148 -3.89 -14.69 -0.72
C ILE A 148 -3.42 -15.40 0.54
N CYS A 149 -2.30 -14.99 1.14
CA CYS A 149 -1.64 -15.75 2.20
C CYS A 149 -2.43 -15.76 3.50
N LEU A 150 -2.77 -14.57 4.00
CA LEU A 150 -3.55 -14.45 5.23
C LEU A 150 -4.99 -14.95 5.04
N ARG A 151 -5.64 -14.65 3.90
CA ARG A 151 -6.98 -15.18 3.60
C ARG A 151 -7.04 -16.70 3.61
N ARG A 152 -5.99 -17.39 3.16
CA ARG A 152 -5.92 -18.84 3.18
C ARG A 152 -5.68 -19.40 4.59
N TYR A 153 -4.94 -18.68 5.43
CA TYR A 153 -4.72 -19.06 6.83
C TYR A 153 -6.01 -18.94 7.66
N PHE A 154 -6.77 -17.86 7.49
CA PHE A 154 -8.04 -17.65 8.22
C PHE A 154 -9.19 -18.55 7.75
N ASN A 155 -9.11 -19.13 6.54
CA ASN A 155 -10.10 -20.10 6.04
C ASN A 155 -9.72 -21.57 6.34
N ARG A 156 -8.65 -21.82 7.12
CA ARG A 156 -8.26 -23.16 7.57
C ARG A 156 -8.82 -23.54 8.95
N PHE A 157 -9.55 -22.63 9.60
CA PHE A 157 -10.30 -22.83 10.85
C PHE A 157 -11.78 -22.51 10.63
#